data_AF-A0A2Z3I384-F1
#
_entry.id   AF-A0A2Z3I384-F1
#
_cell.length_a   1.000
_cell.length_b   1.000
_cell.length_c   1.000
_cell.angle_alpha   90.00
_cell.angle_beta   90.00
_cell.angle_gamma   90.00
#
_symmetry.space_group_name_H-M   'P 1'
#
loop_
_entity.id
_entity.type
_entity.pdbx_description
1 polymer ?
#
loop_
_entity_poly.entity_id
_entity_poly.type
_entity_poly.pdbx_seq_one_letter_code
_entity_poly.pdbx_strand_id
1 'polypeptide(L)'
;MGLRLSTDFKKYIPFMIFLIIWFTLPEQMVRTAFVQQRFSVFLFPFYILLFDSQNNPLLKTHWVLYFIWCCLSLLLLSLPIIDLMSFNKNTRNFSDILKHIPAKKRALGLVYDPRGSLRQGGVYAYFPSWYQAKKEGWVDFNFAWFSPQIIRYKSGHIPEARLGFAWYPQAMVGFKYCDKYDLLIVQCRKRICELHEQAMQKSTCSHKIIYKNETWSVYGLER
;
A
#
# COMPACT_ATOMS: atom_id res chain seq x y z
N MET A 1 6.31 17.67 32.71
CA MET A 1 5.06 18.20 32.12
C MET A 1 4.05 18.39 33.24
N GLY A 2 3.87 19.61 33.74
CA GLY A 2 2.78 19.94 34.65
C GLY A 2 1.53 20.28 33.85
N LEU A 3 0.95 19.31 33.15
CA LEU A 3 -0.29 19.51 32.41
C LEU A 3 -1.44 19.16 33.34
N ARG A 4 -2.30 20.14 33.66
CA ARG A 4 -3.52 19.90 34.43
C ARG A 4 -4.66 19.72 33.46
N LEU A 5 -5.54 18.74 33.71
CA LEU A 5 -6.81 18.65 32.99
C LEU A 5 -7.57 19.95 33.14
N SER A 6 -8.02 20.50 32.02
CA SER A 6 -8.75 21.76 32.01
C SER A 6 -10.11 21.59 32.68
N THR A 7 -10.57 22.65 33.33
CA THR A 7 -11.93 22.68 33.90
C THR A 7 -12.96 23.21 32.90
N ASP A 8 -12.51 23.76 31.77
CA ASP A 8 -13.39 24.25 30.72
C ASP A 8 -13.96 23.09 29.89
N PHE A 9 -15.25 22.81 30.11
CA PHE A 9 -15.99 21.76 29.40
C PHE A 9 -15.94 21.92 27.87
N LYS A 10 -15.82 23.16 27.35
CA LYS A 10 -15.78 23.41 25.90
C LYS A 10 -14.59 22.74 25.23
N LYS A 11 -13.48 22.54 25.96
CA LYS A 11 -12.28 21.86 25.44
C LYS A 11 -12.46 20.35 25.26
N TYR A 12 -13.43 19.76 25.95
CA TYR A 12 -13.75 18.33 25.82
C TYR A 12 -14.64 18.04 24.61
N ILE A 13 -15.36 19.03 24.09
CA ILE A 13 -16.30 18.86 22.97
C ILE A 13 -15.62 18.27 21.73
N PRO A 14 -14.49 18.79 21.21
CA PRO A 14 -13.84 18.24 20.03
C PRO A 14 -13.37 16.79 20.24
N PHE A 15 -12.84 16.48 21.43
CA PHE A 15 -12.37 15.14 21.77
C PHE A 15 -13.53 14.14 21.86
N MET A 16 -14.66 14.53 22.47
CA MET A 16 -15.86 13.70 22.53
C MET A 16 -16.47 13.46 21.15
N ILE A 17 -16.54 14.49 20.30
CA ILE A 17 -17.00 14.35 18.91
C ILE A 17 -16.08 13.37 18.16
N PHE A 18 -14.76 13.50 18.31
CA PHE A 18 -13.82 12.56 17.72
C PHE A 18 -14.06 11.13 18.19
N LEU A 19 -14.25 10.89 19.49
CA LEU A 19 -14.54 9.55 20.00
C LEU A 19 -15.83 8.98 19.42
N ILE A 20 -16.90 9.77 19.35
CA ILE A 20 -18.17 9.34 18.74
C ILE A 20 -17.94 8.96 17.28
N ILE A 21 -17.29 9.81 16.50
CA ILE A 21 -16.97 9.53 15.08
C ILE A 21 -16.11 8.27 14.97
N TRP A 22 -15.10 8.13 15.82
CA TRP A 22 -14.15 7.02 15.80
C TRP A 22 -14.81 5.67 16.12
N PHE A 23 -15.78 5.63 17.04
CA PHE A 23 -16.51 4.41 17.40
C PHE A 23 -17.69 4.10 16.46
N THR A 24 -18.24 5.09 15.78
CA THR A 24 -19.39 4.91 14.88
C THR A 24 -18.99 4.67 13.42
N LEU A 25 -17.84 5.17 12.98
CA LEU A 25 -17.39 4.97 11.60
C LEU A 25 -16.90 3.54 11.36
N PRO A 26 -17.36 2.88 10.29
CA PRO A 26 -16.84 1.59 9.89
C PRO A 26 -15.41 1.73 9.34
N GLU A 27 -14.63 0.65 9.44
CA GLU A 27 -13.29 0.58 8.85
C GLU A 27 -13.32 0.74 7.31
N GLN A 28 -14.40 0.28 6.67
CA GLN A 28 -14.59 0.35 5.22
C GLN A 28 -15.89 1.07 4.87
N MET A 29 -15.82 2.05 3.95
CA MET A 29 -16.98 2.78 3.43
C MET A 29 -16.81 2.99 1.92
N VAL A 30 -17.83 2.72 1.10
CA VAL A 30 -17.84 3.00 -0.36
C VAL A 30 -16.57 2.49 -1.08
N ARG A 31 -16.17 1.24 -0.84
CA ARG A 31 -14.94 0.61 -1.39
C ARG A 31 -13.62 1.32 -1.02
N THR A 32 -13.63 2.14 0.01
CA THR A 32 -12.43 2.72 0.61
C THR A 32 -12.19 2.08 1.96
N ALA A 33 -10.96 1.60 2.16
CA ALA A 33 -10.50 1.07 3.43
C ALA A 33 -9.82 2.17 4.26
N PHE A 34 -9.71 1.88 5.55
CA PHE A 34 -9.04 2.71 6.54
C PHE A 34 -9.75 4.05 6.80
N VAL A 35 -11.07 4.09 6.72
CA VAL A 35 -11.83 5.33 6.95
C VAL A 35 -11.67 5.79 8.39
N GLN A 36 -11.89 4.90 9.35
CA GLN A 36 -11.68 5.15 10.77
C GLN A 36 -10.26 5.68 11.04
N GLN A 37 -9.22 4.95 10.60
CA GLN A 37 -7.81 5.27 10.84
C GLN A 37 -7.38 6.65 10.33
N ARG A 38 -8.03 7.18 9.26
CA ARG A 38 -7.74 8.54 8.78
C ARG A 38 -8.14 9.62 9.78
N PHE A 39 -9.15 9.37 10.61
CA PHE A 39 -9.55 10.31 11.67
C PHE A 39 -8.60 10.28 12.87
N SER A 40 -7.69 9.30 13.00
CA SER A 40 -6.73 9.23 14.13
C SER A 40 -5.85 10.47 14.21
N VAL A 41 -5.63 11.15 13.09
CA VAL A 41 -4.84 12.38 13.02
C VAL A 41 -5.38 13.45 13.97
N PHE A 42 -6.68 13.42 14.27
CA PHE A 42 -7.33 14.34 15.19
C PHE A 42 -7.17 13.97 16.67
N LEU A 43 -6.71 12.76 16.98
CA LEU A 43 -6.52 12.30 18.36
C LEU A 43 -5.56 13.23 19.13
N PHE A 44 -4.38 13.47 18.57
CA PHE A 44 -3.35 14.29 19.23
C PHE A 44 -3.75 15.76 19.44
N PRO A 45 -4.20 16.53 18.42
CA PRO A 45 -4.60 17.91 18.65
C PRO A 45 -5.75 18.02 19.64
N PHE A 46 -6.75 17.13 19.59
CA PHE A 46 -7.88 17.18 20.53
C PHE A 46 -7.50 16.71 21.93
N TYR A 47 -6.57 15.77 22.05
CA TYR A 47 -6.03 15.35 23.34
C TYR A 47 -5.24 16.47 24.02
N ILE A 48 -4.43 17.23 23.27
CA ILE A 48 -3.65 18.35 23.81
C ILE A 48 -4.57 19.46 24.34
N LEU A 49 -5.71 19.71 23.68
CA LEU A 49 -6.70 20.71 24.12
C LEU A 49 -7.28 20.41 25.50
N LEU A 50 -7.25 19.16 25.97
CA LEU A 50 -7.76 18.80 27.29
C LEU A 50 -6.89 19.34 28.43
N PHE A 51 -5.70 19.86 28.15
CA PHE A 51 -4.74 20.28 29.15
C PHE A 51 -4.54 21.80 29.18
N ASP A 52 -4.49 22.36 30.38
CA ASP A 52 -4.07 23.74 30.63
C ASP A 52 -2.56 23.81 30.93
N SER A 53 -1.92 24.88 30.44
CA SER A 53 -0.52 25.17 30.73
C SER A 53 -0.36 25.56 32.20
N GLN A 54 0.48 24.86 32.96
CA GLN A 54 0.98 25.37 34.23
C GLN A 54 2.31 26.10 34.03
N ASN A 55 2.40 27.32 34.53
CA ASN A 55 3.65 28.08 34.66
C ASN A 55 4.49 27.58 35.84
N ASN A 56 4.71 26.27 35.94
CA ASN A 56 5.64 25.73 36.91
C ASN A 56 7.03 25.62 36.26
N PRO A 57 8.08 26.23 36.83
CA PRO A 57 9.45 26.02 36.36
C PRO A 57 9.81 24.55 36.60
N LEU A 58 9.82 23.76 35.53
CA LEU A 58 10.10 22.33 35.61
C LEU A 58 11.57 22.11 36.05
N LEU A 59 11.77 21.10 36.91
CA LEU A 59 13.02 20.65 37.54
C LEU A 59 14.23 20.47 36.59
N LYS A 60 15.46 20.66 37.12
CA LYS A 60 16.81 20.52 36.50
C LYS A 60 17.11 19.24 35.67
N THR A 61 16.19 18.28 35.54
CA THR A 61 16.41 16.93 34.95
C THR A 61 15.99 16.80 33.47
N HIS A 62 15.92 17.91 32.72
CA HIS A 62 15.43 17.90 31.33
C HIS A 62 16.35 17.18 30.35
N TRP A 63 17.67 17.22 30.58
CA TRP A 63 18.64 16.60 29.67
C TRP A 63 18.49 15.08 29.58
N VAL A 64 18.17 14.41 30.68
CA VAL A 64 17.94 12.95 30.69
C VAL A 64 16.67 12.60 29.91
N LEU A 65 15.59 13.35 30.10
CA LEU A 65 14.34 13.14 29.35
C LEU A 65 14.52 13.44 27.86
N TYR A 66 15.22 14.52 27.49
CA TYR A 66 15.53 14.82 26.09
C TYR A 66 16.41 13.74 25.47
N PHE A 67 17.39 13.21 26.20
CA PHE A 67 18.23 12.12 25.73
C PHE A 67 17.40 10.85 25.49
N ILE A 68 16.52 10.47 26.43
CA ILE A 68 15.61 9.33 26.27
C ILE A 68 14.70 9.52 25.05
N TRP A 69 14.09 10.69 24.89
CA TRP A 69 13.26 11.02 23.74
C TRP A 69 14.03 10.99 22.42
N CYS A 70 15.27 11.49 22.41
CA CYS A 70 16.16 11.44 21.26
C CYS A 70 16.48 9.99 20.90
N CYS A 71 16.90 9.17 21.86
CA CYS A 71 17.16 7.74 21.63
C CYS A 71 15.93 6.99 21.14
N LEU A 72 14.75 7.24 21.73
CA LEU A 72 13.49 6.64 21.30
C LEU A 72 13.14 7.07 19.87
N SER A 73 13.32 8.35 19.52
CA SER A 73 13.07 8.85 18.18
C SER A 73 14.02 8.22 17.15
N LEU A 74 15.30 8.09 17.47
CA LEU A 74 16.29 7.43 16.60
C LEU A 74 15.98 5.95 16.40
N LEU A 75 15.58 5.25 17.47
CA LEU A 75 15.14 3.86 17.39
C LEU A 75 13.91 3.73 16.49
N LEU A 76 12.89 4.57 16.69
CA LEU A 76 11.69 4.58 15.85
C LEU A 76 11.98 4.93 14.40
N LEU A 77 13.00 5.76 14.12
CA LEU A 77 13.44 6.11 12.77
C LEU A 77 14.30 5.02 12.10
N SER A 78 15.00 4.18 12.86
CA SER A 78 15.77 3.07 12.29
C SER A 78 14.88 2.01 11.60
N LEU A 79 13.68 1.84 12.13
CA LEU A 79 12.67 0.90 11.65
C LEU A 79 12.24 1.15 10.18
N PRO A 80 11.80 2.37 9.78
CA PRO A 80 11.47 2.67 8.39
C PRO A 80 12.68 2.69 7.45
N ILE A 81 13.90 2.92 7.96
CA ILE A 81 15.11 2.90 7.13
C ILE A 81 15.35 1.51 6.53
N ILE A 82 15.15 0.44 7.32
CA ILE A 82 15.27 -0.95 6.83
C ILE A 82 14.25 -1.21 5.73
N ASP A 83 13.01 -0.75 5.92
CA ASP A 83 11.95 -0.89 4.93
C ASP A 83 12.25 -0.10 3.65
N LEU A 84 12.85 1.09 3.78
CA LEU A 84 13.26 1.92 2.66
C LEU A 84 14.36 1.26 1.81
N MET A 85 15.31 0.55 2.44
CA MET A 85 16.33 -0.19 1.69
C MET A 85 15.70 -1.31 0.83
N SER A 86 14.76 -2.06 1.40
CA SER A 86 14.00 -3.09 0.67
C SER A 86 13.18 -2.48 -0.47
N PHE A 87 12.53 -1.35 -0.21
CA PHE A 87 11.77 -0.61 -1.20
C PHE A 87 12.63 -0.10 -2.36
N ASN A 88 13.81 0.47 -2.06
CA ASN A 88 14.75 0.94 -3.08
C ASN A 88 15.21 -0.23 -3.97
N LYS A 89 15.52 -1.40 -3.39
CA LYS A 89 15.87 -2.59 -4.15
C LYS A 89 14.74 -3.04 -5.09
N ASN A 90 13.50 -3.14 -4.57
CA ASN A 90 12.34 -3.51 -5.39
C ASN A 90 12.03 -2.50 -6.50
N THR A 91 12.23 -1.21 -6.23
CA THR A 91 12.05 -0.13 -7.20
C THR A 91 13.06 -0.21 -8.33
N ARG A 92 14.34 -0.47 -8.02
CA ARG A 92 15.39 -0.69 -9.04
C ARG A 92 15.06 -1.91 -9.90
N ASN A 93 14.73 -3.04 -9.27
CA ASN A 93 14.34 -4.25 -9.99
C ASN A 93 13.14 -4.01 -10.89
N PHE A 94 12.12 -3.27 -10.43
CA PHE A 94 10.97 -2.94 -11.27
C PHE A 94 11.35 -2.01 -12.44
N SER A 95 12.18 -1.00 -12.18
CA SER A 95 12.70 -0.10 -13.22
C SER A 95 13.49 -0.86 -14.28
N ASP A 96 14.19 -1.93 -13.91
CA ASP A 96 14.95 -2.75 -14.84
C ASP A 96 14.06 -3.61 -15.73
N ILE A 97 13.02 -4.25 -15.17
CA ILE A 97 12.06 -4.97 -16.00
C ILE A 97 11.35 -4.02 -16.97
N LEU A 98 11.01 -2.80 -16.53
CA LEU A 98 10.26 -1.83 -17.32
C LEU A 98 10.98 -1.41 -18.61
N LYS A 99 12.31 -1.51 -18.66
CA LYS A 99 13.11 -1.27 -19.87
C LYS A 99 12.82 -2.33 -20.96
N HIS A 100 12.47 -3.54 -20.56
CA HIS A 100 12.29 -4.70 -21.44
C HIS A 100 10.83 -4.99 -21.80
N ILE A 101 9.87 -4.37 -21.11
CA ILE A 101 8.44 -4.55 -21.41
C ILE A 101 8.07 -3.78 -22.69
N PRO A 102 7.41 -4.41 -23.68
CA PRO A 102 6.94 -3.73 -24.88
C PRO A 102 5.88 -2.68 -24.53
N ALA A 103 5.84 -1.57 -25.28
CA ALA A 103 4.87 -0.49 -25.06
C ALA A 103 3.46 -0.84 -25.58
N LYS A 104 2.44 -0.11 -25.11
CA LYS A 104 1.05 -0.16 -25.64
C LYS A 104 0.40 -1.55 -25.61
N LYS A 105 0.77 -2.39 -24.65
CA LYS A 105 0.17 -3.70 -24.43
C LYS A 105 -0.72 -3.69 -23.20
N ARG A 106 -1.67 -4.63 -23.14
CA ARG A 106 -2.48 -4.85 -21.95
C ARG A 106 -1.80 -5.84 -21.04
N ALA A 107 -1.53 -5.42 -19.80
CA ALA A 107 -0.80 -6.19 -18.82
C ALA A 107 -1.66 -6.45 -17.57
N LEU A 108 -1.51 -7.65 -16.99
CA LEU A 108 -2.03 -7.96 -15.67
C LEU A 108 -0.87 -8.01 -14.66
N GLY A 109 -1.02 -7.27 -13.57
CA GLY A 109 -0.07 -7.25 -12.46
C GLY A 109 -0.44 -8.26 -11.38
N LEU A 110 0.40 -9.27 -11.16
CA LEU A 110 0.24 -10.25 -10.08
C LEU A 110 1.34 -10.03 -9.04
N VAL A 111 1.00 -9.31 -7.96
CA VAL A 111 1.94 -8.94 -6.91
C VAL A 111 1.70 -9.80 -5.68
N TYR A 112 2.49 -10.86 -5.51
CA TYR A 112 2.30 -11.84 -4.44
C TYR A 112 2.75 -11.37 -3.07
N ASP A 113 3.67 -10.40 -3.02
CA ASP A 113 4.09 -9.76 -1.77
C ASP A 113 3.80 -8.25 -1.85
N PRO A 114 2.51 -7.84 -1.83
CA PRO A 114 2.13 -6.44 -2.05
C PRO A 114 2.58 -5.52 -0.90
N ARG A 115 2.77 -6.09 0.30
CA ARG A 115 3.20 -5.35 1.51
C ARG A 115 4.71 -5.37 1.69
N GLY A 116 5.42 -6.39 1.21
CA GLY A 116 6.85 -6.55 1.47
C GLY A 116 7.13 -6.79 2.95
N SER A 117 7.87 -5.88 3.58
CA SER A 117 7.91 -5.84 5.05
C SER A 117 6.57 -5.32 5.57
N LEU A 118 6.07 -5.89 6.67
CA LEU A 118 4.70 -5.74 7.18
C LEU A 118 4.19 -4.29 7.40
N ARG A 119 5.03 -3.27 7.20
CA ARG A 119 4.75 -1.86 7.49
C ARG A 119 4.39 -1.01 6.26
N GLN A 120 4.68 -1.46 5.04
CA GLN A 120 4.28 -0.71 3.86
C GLN A 120 2.85 -1.10 3.47
N GLY A 121 1.97 -0.11 3.35
CA GLY A 121 0.52 -0.26 3.11
C GLY A 121 0.13 -0.79 1.73
N GLY A 122 0.81 -1.83 1.24
CA GLY A 122 0.51 -2.44 -0.05
C GLY A 122 1.10 -1.74 -1.26
N VAL A 123 2.16 -0.93 -1.08
CA VAL A 123 2.64 -0.01 -2.13
C VAL A 123 3.03 -0.76 -3.40
N TYR A 124 3.56 -1.98 -3.29
CA TYR A 124 3.96 -2.78 -4.45
C TYR A 124 2.77 -3.22 -5.32
N ALA A 125 1.55 -3.30 -4.79
CA ALA A 125 0.36 -3.63 -5.58
C ALA A 125 0.13 -2.63 -6.73
N TYR A 126 0.59 -1.39 -6.58
CA TYR A 126 0.46 -0.32 -7.56
C TYR A 126 1.64 -0.19 -8.52
N PHE A 127 2.71 -0.97 -8.33
CA PHE A 127 3.90 -0.90 -9.19
C PHE A 127 3.57 -1.15 -10.67
N PRO A 128 2.76 -2.16 -11.02
CA PRO A 128 2.31 -2.35 -12.40
C PRO A 128 1.70 -1.08 -13.03
N SER A 129 1.03 -0.21 -12.27
CA SER A 129 0.46 1.05 -12.81
C SER A 129 1.52 2.02 -13.36
N TRP A 130 2.80 1.90 -12.97
CA TRP A 130 3.89 2.68 -13.58
C TRP A 130 4.14 2.29 -15.05
N TYR A 131 3.85 1.04 -15.43
CA TYR A 131 3.91 0.62 -16.83
C TYR A 131 2.91 1.42 -17.68
N GLN A 132 1.70 1.63 -17.17
CA GLN A 132 0.69 2.46 -17.84
C GLN A 132 1.18 3.90 -18.03
N ALA A 133 1.81 4.49 -17.01
CA ALA A 133 2.33 5.85 -17.08
C ALA A 133 3.56 6.01 -17.99
N LYS A 134 4.45 5.02 -18.06
CA LYS A 134 5.75 5.13 -18.75
C LYS A 134 5.80 4.50 -20.14
N LYS A 135 4.90 3.58 -20.44
CA LYS A 135 4.90 2.78 -21.68
C LYS A 135 3.57 2.82 -22.42
N GLU A 136 2.65 3.68 -22.00
CA GLU A 136 1.30 3.81 -22.58
C GLU A 136 0.55 2.46 -22.61
N GLY A 137 0.93 1.53 -21.73
CA GLY A 137 0.26 0.26 -21.59
C GLY A 137 -1.02 0.38 -20.77
N TRP A 138 -1.82 -0.68 -20.75
CA TRP A 138 -3.00 -0.74 -19.91
C TRP A 138 -2.83 -1.76 -18.79
N VAL A 139 -3.10 -1.35 -17.54
CA VAL A 139 -3.06 -2.25 -16.38
C VAL A 139 -4.36 -2.18 -15.64
N ASP A 140 -4.95 -3.34 -15.38
CA ASP A 140 -6.31 -3.40 -14.83
C ASP A 140 -6.41 -2.84 -13.40
N PHE A 141 -5.44 -3.14 -12.52
CA PHE A 141 -5.38 -2.52 -11.20
C PHE A 141 -4.73 -1.14 -11.30
N ASN A 142 -5.57 -0.11 -11.31
CA ASN A 142 -5.21 1.30 -11.35
C ASN A 142 -6.23 2.14 -10.54
N PHE A 143 -6.05 3.46 -10.49
CA PHE A 143 -6.90 4.37 -9.73
C PHE A 143 -8.39 4.34 -10.14
N ALA A 144 -8.71 3.93 -11.37
CA ALA A 144 -10.08 3.94 -11.89
C ALA A 144 -11.02 2.93 -11.19
N TRP A 145 -10.47 2.04 -10.36
CA TRP A 145 -11.22 1.14 -9.51
C TRP A 145 -11.87 1.78 -8.29
N PHE A 146 -11.35 2.91 -7.81
CA PHE A 146 -11.75 3.49 -6.53
C PHE A 146 -12.81 4.57 -6.71
N SER A 147 -13.90 4.45 -5.96
CA SER A 147 -15.06 5.34 -6.04
C SER A 147 -14.73 6.82 -5.84
N PRO A 148 -13.79 7.27 -5.01
CA PRO A 148 -13.51 8.71 -4.86
C PRO A 148 -12.82 9.37 -6.05
N GLN A 149 -12.31 8.61 -7.03
CA GLN A 149 -11.45 9.15 -8.09
C GLN A 149 -12.27 9.85 -9.19
N ILE A 150 -11.65 10.82 -9.87
CA ILE A 150 -12.28 11.54 -10.99
C ILE A 150 -12.41 10.62 -12.22
N ILE A 151 -11.35 9.84 -12.48
CA ILE A 151 -11.31 8.86 -13.56
C ILE A 151 -11.81 7.51 -13.02
N ARG A 152 -12.77 6.89 -13.70
CA ARG A 152 -13.38 5.61 -13.29
C ARG A 152 -13.69 4.73 -14.49
N TYR A 153 -13.80 3.43 -14.25
CA TYR A 153 -14.37 2.52 -15.23
C TYR A 153 -15.83 2.87 -15.52
N LYS A 154 -16.21 2.83 -16.80
CA LYS A 154 -17.61 2.95 -17.22
C LYS A 154 -18.42 1.77 -16.65
N SER A 155 -19.67 2.02 -16.29
CA SER A 155 -20.60 0.95 -15.88
C SER A 155 -20.64 -0.16 -16.94
N GLY A 156 -20.58 -1.42 -16.51
CA GLY A 156 -20.53 -2.60 -17.38
C GLY A 156 -19.19 -2.85 -18.08
N HIS A 157 -18.18 -1.98 -17.92
CA HIS A 157 -16.87 -2.09 -18.56
C HIS A 157 -15.74 -2.22 -17.52
N ILE A 158 -16.04 -2.83 -16.37
CA ILE A 158 -15.04 -3.17 -15.36
C ILE A 158 -14.17 -4.32 -15.87
N PRO A 159 -12.86 -4.35 -15.54
CA PRO A 159 -12.02 -5.47 -15.92
C PRO A 159 -12.49 -6.80 -15.32
N GLU A 160 -12.27 -7.89 -16.06
CA GLU A 160 -12.67 -9.25 -15.65
C GLU A 160 -11.92 -9.69 -14.38
N ALA A 161 -10.66 -9.30 -14.25
CA ALA A 161 -9.89 -9.47 -13.02
C ALA A 161 -10.50 -8.62 -11.89
N ARG A 162 -11.31 -9.24 -11.03
CA ARG A 162 -11.97 -8.58 -9.90
C ARG A 162 -10.95 -8.11 -8.86
N LEU A 163 -11.12 -6.87 -8.38
CA LEU A 163 -10.21 -6.11 -7.49
C LEU A 163 -9.45 -6.88 -6.39
N GLY A 164 -10.01 -7.98 -5.86
CA GLY A 164 -9.31 -8.85 -4.91
C GLY A 164 -7.99 -9.43 -5.45
N PHE A 165 -7.82 -9.56 -6.77
CA PHE A 165 -6.62 -10.16 -7.37
C PHE A 165 -5.32 -9.42 -7.05
N ALA A 166 -5.38 -8.09 -6.93
CA ALA A 166 -4.21 -7.26 -6.67
C ALA A 166 -3.66 -7.44 -5.24
N TRP A 167 -4.52 -7.90 -4.32
CA TRP A 167 -4.21 -8.13 -2.91
C TRP A 167 -4.02 -9.60 -2.58
N TYR A 168 -4.66 -10.49 -3.34
CA TYR A 168 -4.67 -11.93 -3.14
C TYR A 168 -4.49 -12.67 -4.47
N PRO A 169 -3.36 -12.49 -5.17
CA PRO A 169 -3.14 -13.13 -6.47
C PRO A 169 -3.14 -14.66 -6.40
N GLN A 170 -2.84 -15.25 -5.24
CA GLN A 170 -2.95 -16.69 -4.99
C GLN A 170 -4.36 -17.25 -5.17
N ALA A 171 -5.41 -16.41 -5.06
CA ALA A 171 -6.78 -16.84 -5.31
C ALA A 171 -7.06 -17.10 -6.80
N MET A 172 -6.18 -16.64 -7.71
CA MET A 172 -6.27 -16.92 -9.14
C MET A 172 -5.66 -18.29 -9.47
N VAL A 173 -6.37 -19.36 -9.11
CA VAL A 173 -5.97 -20.74 -9.48
C VAL A 173 -6.34 -21.02 -10.93
N GLY A 174 -5.37 -21.46 -11.72
CA GLY A 174 -5.57 -21.82 -13.14
C GLY A 174 -5.90 -20.60 -14.00
N PHE A 175 -4.91 -19.72 -14.20
CA PHE A 175 -5.04 -18.50 -15.00
C PHE A 175 -5.68 -18.77 -16.38
N LYS A 176 -6.88 -18.21 -16.64
CA LYS A 176 -7.68 -18.45 -17.86
C LYS A 176 -7.77 -17.25 -18.80
N TYR A 177 -7.09 -16.15 -18.48
CA TYR A 177 -7.30 -14.87 -19.17
C TYR A 177 -6.30 -14.60 -20.29
N CYS A 178 -5.79 -15.65 -20.94
CA CYS A 178 -4.79 -15.51 -21.99
C CYS A 178 -5.21 -14.63 -23.15
N ASP A 179 -6.49 -14.72 -23.55
CA ASP A 179 -6.99 -13.96 -24.68
C ASP A 179 -7.20 -12.47 -24.35
N LYS A 180 -7.12 -12.11 -23.06
CA LYS A 180 -7.46 -10.77 -22.54
C LYS A 180 -6.23 -9.92 -22.24
N TYR A 181 -5.08 -10.55 -22.02
CA TYR A 181 -3.84 -9.89 -21.64
C TYR A 181 -2.72 -10.31 -22.58
N ASP A 182 -1.90 -9.35 -23.01
CA ASP A 182 -0.69 -9.62 -23.77
C ASP A 182 0.49 -9.96 -22.86
N LEU A 183 0.45 -9.47 -21.61
CA LEU A 183 1.57 -9.50 -20.68
C LEU A 183 1.11 -9.87 -19.26
N LEU A 184 1.95 -10.62 -18.56
CA LEU A 184 1.89 -10.77 -17.10
C LEU A 184 3.13 -10.14 -16.47
N ILE A 185 2.89 -9.23 -15.54
CA ILE A 185 3.91 -8.64 -14.69
C ILE A 185 3.76 -9.27 -13.32
N VAL A 186 4.73 -10.08 -12.91
CA VAL A 186 4.66 -10.86 -11.68
C VAL A 186 5.72 -10.39 -10.70
N GLN A 187 5.31 -10.13 -9.46
CA GLN A 187 6.21 -9.88 -8.34
C GLN A 187 6.09 -11.03 -7.35
N CYS A 188 7.21 -11.62 -6.98
CA CYS A 188 7.27 -12.68 -5.99
C CYS A 188 8.70 -12.81 -5.44
N ARG A 189 8.83 -13.44 -4.27
CA ARG A 189 10.14 -13.93 -3.76
C ARG A 189 10.36 -15.37 -4.21
N LYS A 190 11.62 -15.83 -4.30
CA LYS A 190 12.02 -17.17 -4.80
C LYS A 190 10.99 -18.29 -4.55
N ARG A 191 10.70 -18.60 -3.27
CA ARG A 191 9.76 -19.68 -2.89
C ARG A 191 8.34 -19.49 -3.43
N ILE A 192 7.85 -18.25 -3.47
CA ILE A 192 6.51 -17.95 -3.98
C ILE A 192 6.50 -17.96 -5.52
N CYS A 193 7.60 -17.56 -6.16
CA CYS A 193 7.74 -17.65 -7.61
C CYS A 193 7.68 -19.10 -8.09
N GLU A 194 8.27 -20.05 -7.36
CA GLU A 194 8.19 -21.48 -7.68
C GLU A 194 6.73 -21.97 -7.68
N LEU A 195 5.94 -21.56 -6.69
CA LEU A 195 4.50 -21.90 -6.63
C LEU A 195 3.72 -21.26 -7.79
N HIS A 196 4.05 -20.01 -8.15
CA HIS A 196 3.45 -19.33 -9.31
C HIS A 196 3.80 -20.05 -10.61
N GLU A 197 5.06 -20.44 -10.81
CA GLU A 197 5.50 -21.17 -12.00
C GLU A 197 4.80 -22.53 -12.11
N GLN A 198 4.62 -23.26 -11.01
CA GLN A 198 3.81 -24.48 -10.98
C GLN A 198 2.34 -24.22 -11.33
N ALA A 199 1.76 -23.11 -10.86
CA ALA A 199 0.40 -22.72 -11.21
C ALA A 199 0.26 -22.34 -12.69
N MET A 200 1.26 -21.67 -13.26
CA MET A 200 1.33 -21.32 -14.69
C MET A 200 1.51 -22.56 -15.56
N GLN A 201 2.27 -23.56 -15.14
CA GLN A 201 2.38 -24.85 -15.86
C GLN A 201 1.04 -25.60 -15.94
N LYS A 202 0.17 -25.42 -14.94
CA LYS A 202 -1.20 -26.00 -14.93
C LYS A 202 -2.22 -25.13 -15.66
N SER A 203 -1.83 -23.95 -16.12
CA SER A 203 -2.73 -23.04 -16.85
C SER A 203 -2.87 -23.46 -18.31
N THR A 204 -3.93 -23.01 -18.97
CA THR A 204 -4.16 -23.26 -20.40
C THR A 204 -3.39 -22.30 -21.30
N CYS A 205 -2.42 -21.58 -20.74
CA CYS A 205 -1.82 -20.39 -21.31
C CYS A 205 -0.39 -20.64 -21.79
N SER A 206 -0.14 -20.48 -23.10
CA SER A 206 1.22 -20.40 -23.61
C SER A 206 1.86 -19.10 -23.15
N HIS A 207 3.09 -19.19 -22.64
CA HIS A 207 3.78 -18.04 -22.10
C HIS A 207 5.29 -18.13 -22.34
N LYS A 208 5.89 -16.98 -22.60
CA LYS A 208 7.34 -16.83 -22.79
C LYS A 208 7.87 -15.79 -21.81
N ILE A 209 8.94 -16.14 -21.09
CA ILE A 209 9.64 -15.17 -20.23
C ILE A 209 10.30 -14.14 -21.14
N ILE A 210 9.88 -12.88 -21.03
CA ILE A 210 10.52 -11.74 -21.71
C ILE A 210 11.76 -11.31 -20.93
N TYR A 211 11.61 -11.18 -19.61
CA TYR A 211 12.69 -10.78 -18.72
C TYR A 211 12.37 -11.19 -17.28
N LYS A 212 13.40 -11.52 -16.50
CA LYS A 212 13.27 -11.89 -15.09
C LYS A 212 14.48 -11.40 -14.31
N ASN A 213 14.24 -10.85 -13.13
CA ASN A 213 15.26 -10.55 -12.14
C ASN A 213 14.88 -11.17 -10.78
N GLU A 214 15.53 -10.74 -9.71
CA GLU A 214 15.38 -11.36 -8.39
C GLU A 214 13.96 -11.29 -7.81
N THR A 215 13.20 -10.24 -8.11
CA THR A 215 11.87 -10.01 -7.49
C THR A 215 10.74 -9.82 -8.48
N TRP A 216 11.06 -9.55 -9.75
CA TRP A 216 10.08 -9.30 -10.80
C TRP A 216 10.35 -10.14 -12.04
N SER A 217 9.26 -10.64 -12.61
CA SER A 217 9.25 -11.40 -13.86
C SER A 217 8.21 -10.81 -14.81
N VAL A 218 8.52 -10.83 -16.09
CA VAL A 218 7.60 -10.44 -17.16
C VAL A 218 7.43 -11.61 -18.11
N TYR A 219 6.19 -12.00 -18.33
CA TYR A 219 5.81 -13.04 -19.27
C TYR A 219 5.00 -12.42 -20.40
N GLY A 220 5.37 -12.71 -21.65
CA GLY A 220 4.50 -12.52 -22.81
C GLY A 220 3.53 -13.68 -22.88
N LEU A 221 2.25 -13.38 -23.04
CA LEU A 221 1.21 -14.37 -23.26
C LEU A 221 1.03 -14.57 -24.76
N GLU A 222 1.11 -15.82 -25.19
CA GLU A 222 0.87 -16.23 -26.57
C GLU A 222 -0.53 -16.87 -26.66
N ARG A 223 -1.22 -16.60 -27.76
CA ARG A 223 -2.52 -17.20 -28.08
C ARG A 223 -2.34 -18.60 -28.64
#